data_AF-A0A939P2S9-F1
#
_entry.id   AF-A0A939P2S9-F1
#
_cell.length_a   1.000
_cell.length_b   1.000
_cell.length_c   1.000
_cell.angle_alpha   90.00
_cell.angle_beta   90.00
_cell.angle_gamma   90.00
#
_symmetry.space_group_name_H-M   'P 1'
#
loop_
_entity.id
_entity.type
_entity.pdbx_description
1 polymer ?
#
loop_
_entity_poly.entity_id
_entity_poly.type
_entity_poly.pdbx_seq_one_letter_code
_entity_poly.pdbx_strand_id
1 'polypeptide(L)'
;MKRSFAVWLFLLAAAGPSFADDASSKLAFFYDSCVSSGPDFERTSERAKTDEWPSMAQDLALTFTPMENPEALEGWIISGGESESFQALVVSRANVGGKIVEGCTVALGDVDAAVFEKALVEKVNAVSAGEEQGQDRVYKRYTASINGRSEAITLTLPLYAKGSDQIIASAVAEQQIEH
;
A
#
# COMPACT_ATOMS: atom_id res chain seq x y z
N MET A 1 -16.33 58.15 32.57
CA MET A 1 -16.62 56.82 31.99
C MET A 1 -15.97 56.74 30.61
N LYS A 2 -14.83 56.04 30.46
CA LYS A 2 -14.21 55.74 29.16
C LYS A 2 -13.87 54.26 29.13
N ARG A 3 -14.34 53.63 28.04
CA ARG A 3 -14.52 52.20 27.84
C ARG A 3 -13.18 51.48 27.60
N SER A 4 -13.07 50.30 28.19
CA SER A 4 -12.08 49.27 27.92
C SER A 4 -12.03 48.87 26.44
N PHE A 5 -10.83 48.58 25.94
CA PHE A 5 -10.64 47.68 24.79
C PHE A 5 -9.40 46.84 25.08
N ALA A 6 -9.63 45.63 25.59
CA ALA A 6 -8.65 44.55 25.59
C ALA A 6 -8.77 43.84 24.24
N VAL A 7 -7.74 43.93 23.41
CA VAL A 7 -7.65 43.17 22.16
C VAL A 7 -7.04 41.82 22.51
N TRP A 8 -7.87 40.78 22.51
CA TRP A 8 -7.44 39.39 22.50
C TRP A 8 -7.15 38.98 21.06
N LEU A 9 -5.87 38.74 20.75
CA LEU A 9 -5.43 38.22 19.47
C LEU A 9 -5.49 36.68 19.52
N PHE A 10 -6.55 36.08 18.97
CA PHE A 10 -6.62 34.64 18.74
C PHE A 10 -5.72 34.27 17.56
N LEU A 11 -4.57 33.64 17.84
CA LEU A 11 -3.76 32.94 16.86
C LEU A 11 -4.48 31.63 16.47
N LEU A 12 -5.21 31.64 15.36
CA LEU A 12 -5.60 30.41 14.68
C LEU A 12 -4.36 29.85 13.96
N ALA A 13 -3.75 28.81 14.54
CA ALA A 13 -2.84 27.95 13.80
C ALA A 13 -3.65 27.15 12.79
N ALA A 14 -3.49 27.45 11.51
CA ALA A 14 -3.99 26.63 10.42
C ALA A 14 -3.20 25.31 10.41
N ALA A 15 -3.77 24.25 10.96
CA ALA A 15 -3.28 22.90 10.74
C ALA A 15 -3.66 22.50 9.30
N GLY A 16 -2.71 22.64 8.37
CA GLY A 16 -2.83 21.97 7.07
C GLY A 16 -2.80 20.44 7.27
N PRO A 17 -3.31 19.65 6.32
CA PRO A 17 -3.18 18.20 6.36
C PRO A 17 -1.69 17.85 6.48
N SER A 18 -1.35 17.13 7.54
CA SER A 18 0.02 16.69 7.79
C SER A 18 0.28 15.45 6.95
N PHE A 19 1.33 15.44 6.14
CA PHE A 19 1.77 14.26 5.37
C PHE A 19 1.96 12.99 6.24
N ALA A 20 2.10 13.14 7.56
CA ALA A 20 2.16 12.02 8.50
C ALA A 20 0.80 11.30 8.70
N ASP A 21 -0.32 12.03 8.63
CA ASP A 21 -1.67 11.44 8.72
C ASP A 21 -1.99 10.66 7.43
N ASP A 22 -1.54 11.15 6.29
CA ASP A 22 -1.69 10.48 4.99
C ASP A 22 -0.87 9.18 4.93
N ALA A 23 0.39 9.19 5.36
CA ALA A 23 1.21 7.98 5.40
C ALA A 23 0.60 6.90 6.33
N SER A 24 0.04 7.31 7.47
CA SER A 24 -0.58 6.38 8.44
C SER A 24 -1.85 5.74 7.89
N SER A 25 -2.73 6.51 7.25
CA SER A 25 -3.97 5.99 6.66
C SER A 25 -3.69 5.07 5.46
N LYS A 26 -2.71 5.43 4.62
CA LYS A 26 -2.31 4.63 3.45
C LYS A 26 -1.59 3.35 3.87
N LEU A 27 -0.79 3.38 4.95
CA LEU A 27 -0.24 2.18 5.56
C LEU A 27 -1.34 1.29 6.14
N ALA A 28 -2.34 1.86 6.81
CA ALA A 28 -3.47 1.08 7.32
C ALA A 28 -4.20 0.37 6.17
N PHE A 29 -4.43 1.06 5.05
CA PHE A 29 -5.03 0.43 3.87
C PHE A 29 -4.21 -0.76 3.33
N PHE A 30 -2.88 -0.59 3.18
CA PHE A 30 -2.00 -1.69 2.77
C PHE A 30 -2.06 -2.86 3.76
N TYR A 31 -1.95 -2.55 5.05
CA TYR A 31 -1.93 -3.56 6.09
C TYR A 31 -3.24 -4.34 6.15
N ASP A 32 -4.37 -3.64 6.16
CA ASP A 32 -5.69 -4.26 6.26
C ASP A 32 -6.01 -5.08 5.01
N SER A 33 -5.62 -4.59 3.83
CA SER A 33 -5.96 -5.24 2.57
C SER A 33 -5.02 -6.38 2.18
N CYS A 34 -3.73 -6.29 2.51
CA CYS A 34 -2.73 -7.23 2.00
C CYS A 34 -1.98 -8.04 3.08
N VAL A 35 -1.91 -7.57 4.32
CA VAL A 35 -0.93 -8.09 5.31
C VAL A 35 -1.62 -8.78 6.48
N SER A 36 -2.62 -8.14 7.08
CA SER A 36 -3.25 -8.57 8.35
C SER A 36 -3.74 -10.03 8.31
N SER A 37 -4.55 -10.33 7.30
CA SER A 37 -5.05 -11.68 6.99
C SER A 37 -4.28 -12.33 5.84
N GLY A 38 -3.27 -11.64 5.31
CA GLY A 38 -2.44 -12.06 4.19
C GLY A 38 -3.09 -11.85 2.83
N PRO A 39 -2.30 -12.01 1.75
CA PRO A 39 -2.84 -12.00 0.39
C PRO A 39 -3.88 -13.09 0.22
N ASP A 40 -5.05 -12.73 -0.30
CA ASP A 40 -6.16 -13.65 -0.59
C ASP A 40 -6.89 -13.15 -1.83
N PHE A 41 -6.82 -13.92 -2.91
CA PHE A 41 -7.39 -13.52 -4.20
C PHE A 41 -8.92 -13.47 -4.13
N GLU A 42 -9.58 -14.54 -3.66
CA GLU A 42 -11.04 -14.61 -3.68
C GLU A 42 -11.67 -13.60 -2.73
N ARG A 43 -11.18 -13.54 -1.48
CA ARG A 43 -11.71 -12.61 -0.47
C ARG A 43 -11.62 -11.17 -0.95
N THR A 44 -10.53 -10.83 -1.63
CA THR A 44 -10.34 -9.47 -2.13
C THR A 44 -11.22 -9.18 -3.34
N SER A 45 -11.36 -10.14 -4.26
CA SER A 45 -12.29 -10.03 -5.40
C SER A 45 -13.75 -9.90 -4.94
N GLU A 46 -14.16 -10.64 -3.90
CA GLU A 46 -15.50 -10.52 -3.30
C GLU A 46 -15.73 -9.17 -2.62
N ARG A 47 -14.72 -8.67 -1.89
CA ARG A 47 -14.76 -7.33 -1.31
C ARG A 47 -14.90 -6.26 -2.40
N ALA A 48 -14.10 -6.34 -3.45
CA ALA A 48 -14.13 -5.36 -4.54
C ALA A 48 -15.49 -5.31 -5.26
N LYS A 49 -16.16 -6.46 -5.41
CA LYS A 49 -17.54 -6.53 -5.92
C LYS A 49 -18.54 -5.88 -4.97
N THR A 50 -18.38 -6.12 -3.67
CA THR A 50 -19.25 -5.55 -2.62
C THR A 50 -19.11 -4.04 -2.53
N ASP A 51 -17.88 -3.54 -2.61
CA ASP A 51 -17.53 -2.12 -2.53
C ASP A 51 -17.65 -1.40 -3.90
N GLU A 52 -18.12 -2.12 -4.94
CA GLU A 52 -18.33 -1.65 -6.32
C GLU A 52 -17.10 -0.94 -6.93
N TRP A 53 -15.89 -1.42 -6.63
CA TRP A 53 -14.67 -0.77 -7.11
C TRP A 53 -14.54 -0.88 -8.65
N PRO A 54 -14.22 0.23 -9.34
CA PRO A 54 -13.92 0.21 -10.76
C PRO A 54 -12.78 -0.75 -11.09
N SER A 55 -13.06 -1.70 -12.00
CA SER A 55 -12.04 -2.64 -12.47
C SER A 55 -10.94 -1.91 -13.24
N MET A 56 -9.70 -2.30 -12.95
CA MET A 56 -8.50 -1.86 -13.65
C MET A 56 -8.29 -2.70 -14.91
N ALA A 57 -7.79 -2.07 -15.97
CA ALA A 57 -7.36 -2.80 -17.15
C ALA A 57 -6.24 -3.80 -16.80
N GLN A 58 -6.30 -4.99 -17.40
CA GLN A 58 -5.42 -6.10 -17.00
C GLN A 58 -3.94 -5.83 -17.30
N ASP A 59 -3.63 -5.12 -18.38
CA ASP A 59 -2.29 -4.66 -18.74
C ASP A 59 -1.71 -3.70 -17.70
N LEU A 60 -2.54 -2.80 -17.16
CA LEU A 60 -2.15 -1.93 -16.06
C LEU A 60 -1.97 -2.72 -14.76
N ALA A 61 -2.87 -3.67 -14.45
CA ALA A 61 -2.75 -4.53 -13.27
C ALA A 61 -1.44 -5.33 -13.28
N LEU A 62 -1.03 -5.83 -14.45
CA LEU A 62 0.25 -6.54 -14.63
C LEU A 62 1.47 -5.70 -14.21
N THR A 63 1.40 -4.37 -14.30
CA THR A 63 2.52 -3.49 -13.88
C THR A 63 2.73 -3.45 -12.37
N PHE A 64 1.72 -3.86 -11.58
CA PHE A 64 1.77 -3.92 -10.12
C PHE A 64 1.91 -5.34 -9.58
N THR A 65 1.88 -6.35 -10.45
CA THR A 65 1.93 -7.75 -10.05
C THR A 65 3.32 -8.13 -9.53
N PRO A 66 3.45 -8.68 -8.31
CA PRO A 66 4.74 -8.99 -7.70
C PRO A 66 5.29 -10.38 -8.10
N MET A 67 4.69 -11.03 -9.09
CA MET A 67 5.02 -12.38 -9.54
C MET A 67 5.07 -12.46 -11.06
N GLU A 68 5.98 -13.27 -11.59
CA GLU A 68 6.04 -13.55 -13.02
C GLU A 68 4.92 -14.50 -13.43
N ASN A 69 4.17 -14.14 -14.47
CA ASN A 69 3.14 -14.98 -15.11
C ASN A 69 2.08 -15.53 -14.12
N PRO A 70 1.27 -14.67 -13.47
CA PRO A 70 0.20 -15.15 -12.59
C PRO A 70 -0.83 -16.00 -13.37
N GLU A 71 -1.36 -17.03 -12.71
CA GLU A 71 -2.46 -17.84 -13.22
C GLU A 71 -3.80 -17.09 -13.15
N ALA A 72 -3.95 -16.22 -12.16
CA ALA A 72 -5.09 -15.32 -12.01
C ALA A 72 -4.63 -13.93 -11.55
N LEU A 73 -5.30 -12.89 -12.06
CA LEU A 73 -4.97 -11.49 -11.78
C LEU A 73 -6.24 -10.66 -11.85
N GLU A 74 -6.49 -9.88 -10.80
CA GLU A 74 -7.52 -8.85 -10.76
C GLU A 74 -6.96 -7.56 -10.16
N GLY A 75 -7.51 -6.43 -10.59
CA GLY A 75 -7.10 -5.13 -10.10
C GLY A 75 -8.23 -4.12 -10.13
N TRP A 76 -8.16 -3.13 -9.24
CA TRP A 76 -9.18 -2.10 -9.08
C TRP A 76 -8.56 -0.75 -8.75
N ILE A 77 -9.24 0.30 -9.19
CA ILE A 77 -8.95 1.69 -8.81
C ILE A 77 -9.87 2.03 -7.65
N ILE A 78 -9.29 2.28 -6.48
CA ILE A 78 -10.02 2.55 -5.23
C ILE A 78 -10.36 4.04 -5.12
N SER A 79 -9.39 4.89 -5.45
CA SER A 79 -9.55 6.33 -5.53
C SER A 79 -8.60 6.91 -6.57
N GLY A 80 -8.94 8.07 -7.11
CA GLY A 80 -8.11 8.75 -8.10
C GLY A 80 -8.90 9.75 -8.92
N GLY A 81 -8.30 10.91 -9.18
CA GLY A 81 -8.93 12.00 -9.94
C GLY A 81 -8.22 13.32 -9.65
N GLU A 82 -8.77 14.44 -10.12
CA GLU A 82 -8.15 15.76 -9.93
C GLU A 82 -8.03 16.18 -8.45
N SER A 83 -8.88 15.62 -7.58
CA SER A 83 -8.97 15.99 -6.16
C SER A 83 -8.64 14.86 -5.18
N GLU A 84 -8.35 13.65 -5.66
CA GLU A 84 -8.10 12.48 -4.81
C GLU A 84 -6.78 11.81 -5.18
N SER A 85 -5.94 11.57 -4.17
CA SER A 85 -4.70 10.82 -4.33
C SER A 85 -4.97 9.44 -4.87
N PHE A 86 -4.20 9.04 -5.89
CA PHE A 86 -4.33 7.75 -6.54
C PHE A 86 -4.17 6.60 -5.53
N GLN A 87 -5.10 5.65 -5.60
CA GLN A 87 -5.02 4.40 -4.85
C GLN A 87 -5.56 3.27 -5.70
N ALA A 88 -4.76 2.23 -5.83
CA ALA A 88 -5.16 1.01 -6.51
C ALA A 88 -4.78 -0.21 -5.69
N LEU A 89 -5.48 -1.31 -5.97
CA LEU A 89 -5.23 -2.61 -5.39
C LEU A 89 -5.21 -3.66 -6.49
N VAL A 90 -4.25 -4.57 -6.44
CA VAL A 90 -4.10 -5.70 -7.37
C VAL A 90 -3.89 -6.97 -6.56
N VAL A 91 -4.60 -8.03 -6.92
CA VAL A 91 -4.38 -9.38 -6.39
C VAL A 91 -4.03 -10.35 -7.49
N SER A 92 -3.14 -11.27 -7.17
CA SER A 92 -2.63 -12.26 -8.11
C SER A 92 -2.45 -13.61 -7.42
N ARG A 93 -2.59 -14.67 -8.19
CA ARG A 93 -2.38 -16.06 -7.76
C ARG A 93 -1.50 -16.78 -8.77
N ALA A 94 -0.56 -17.58 -8.30
CA ALA A 94 0.27 -18.45 -9.13
C ALA A 94 0.60 -19.76 -8.40
N ASN A 95 0.99 -20.78 -9.17
CA ASN A 95 1.61 -21.99 -8.64
C ASN A 95 3.14 -21.88 -8.71
N VAL A 96 3.79 -21.89 -7.55
CA VAL A 96 5.26 -21.86 -7.46
C VAL A 96 5.73 -23.12 -6.76
N GLY A 97 6.37 -24.02 -7.53
CA GLY A 97 6.93 -25.26 -6.97
C GLY A 97 5.88 -26.20 -6.35
N GLY A 98 4.66 -26.22 -6.89
CA GLY A 98 3.55 -27.06 -6.41
C GLY A 98 2.73 -26.42 -5.29
N LYS A 99 3.03 -25.18 -4.90
CA LYS A 99 2.33 -24.43 -3.85
C LYS A 99 1.56 -23.28 -4.46
N ILE A 100 0.35 -23.03 -3.96
CA ILE A 100 -0.40 -21.83 -4.33
C ILE A 100 0.20 -20.65 -3.58
N VAL A 101 0.64 -19.65 -4.34
CA VAL A 101 1.19 -18.40 -3.83
C VAL A 101 0.28 -17.27 -4.29
N GLU A 102 -0.11 -16.42 -3.34
CA GLU A 102 -0.95 -15.28 -3.61
C GLU A 102 -0.18 -13.98 -3.31
N GLY A 103 -0.43 -12.97 -4.13
CA GLY A 103 0.17 -11.66 -4.03
C GLY A 103 -0.91 -10.59 -3.94
N CYS A 104 -0.73 -9.63 -3.05
CA CYS A 104 -1.56 -8.44 -2.93
C CYS A 104 -0.67 -7.21 -2.99
N THR A 105 -0.97 -6.30 -3.91
CA THR A 105 -0.22 -5.07 -4.14
C THR A 105 -1.15 -3.88 -4.03
N VAL A 106 -0.70 -2.83 -3.37
CA VAL A 106 -1.31 -1.50 -3.44
C VAL A 106 -0.36 -0.51 -4.10
N ALA A 107 -0.92 0.37 -4.92
CA ALA A 107 -0.23 1.54 -5.45
C ALA A 107 -0.84 2.79 -4.81
N LEU A 108 0.01 3.66 -4.25
CA LEU A 108 -0.38 4.76 -3.38
C LEU A 108 0.32 6.05 -3.85
N GLY A 109 -0.46 7.03 -4.29
CA GLY A 109 0.01 8.39 -4.58
C GLY A 109 0.06 9.27 -3.33
N ASP A 110 0.81 10.36 -3.40
CA ASP A 110 0.91 11.43 -2.38
C ASP A 110 1.30 10.94 -0.97
N VAL A 111 2.22 9.97 -0.89
CA VAL A 111 2.73 9.44 0.38
C VAL A 111 4.22 9.74 0.54
N ASP A 112 4.62 10.19 1.73
CA ASP A 112 6.04 10.24 2.11
C ASP A 112 6.59 8.81 2.27
N ALA A 113 7.46 8.42 1.34
CA ALA A 113 8.03 7.07 1.28
C ALA A 113 8.85 6.69 2.51
N ALA A 114 9.61 7.63 3.08
CA ALA A 114 10.44 7.34 4.24
C ALA A 114 9.58 7.15 5.49
N VAL A 115 8.53 7.94 5.65
CA VAL A 115 7.57 7.80 6.76
C VAL A 115 6.80 6.49 6.63
N PHE A 116 6.30 6.18 5.42
CA PHE A 116 5.57 4.92 5.16
C PHE A 116 6.44 3.69 5.43
N GLU A 117 7.66 3.65 4.90
CA GLU A 117 8.60 2.54 5.09
C GLU A 117 8.89 2.31 6.57
N LYS A 118 9.25 3.37 7.29
CA LYS A 118 9.54 3.28 8.72
C LYS A 118 8.34 2.73 9.50
N ALA A 119 7.15 3.27 9.24
CA ALA A 119 5.93 2.87 9.92
C ALA A 119 5.55 1.41 9.58
N LEU A 120 5.77 0.96 8.34
CA LEU A 120 5.58 -0.45 7.95
C LEU A 120 6.51 -1.37 8.74
N VAL A 121 7.81 -1.07 8.74
CA VAL A 121 8.84 -1.88 9.42
C VAL A 121 8.51 -2.02 10.90
N GLU A 122 8.11 -0.93 11.56
CA GLU A 122 7.69 -0.93 12.96
C GLU A 122 6.39 -1.71 13.18
N LYS A 123 5.38 -1.54 12.31
CA LYS A 123 4.06 -2.16 12.47
C LYS A 123 4.11 -3.69 12.36
N VAL A 124 4.93 -4.24 11.47
CA VAL A 124 4.97 -5.68 11.18
C VAL A 124 6.24 -6.38 11.66
N ASN A 125 7.13 -5.66 12.36
CA ASN A 125 8.46 -6.12 12.75
C ASN A 125 9.23 -6.70 11.55
N ALA A 126 9.23 -5.97 10.44
CA ALA A 126 9.84 -6.42 9.19
C ALA A 126 11.36 -6.52 9.32
N VAL A 127 11.93 -7.59 8.75
CA VAL A 127 13.38 -7.79 8.63
C VAL A 127 13.80 -7.51 7.20
N SER A 128 14.83 -6.68 7.00
CA SER A 128 15.35 -6.41 5.66
C SER A 128 15.95 -7.68 5.04
N ALA A 129 15.53 -7.98 3.82
CA ALA A 129 15.98 -9.14 3.03
C ALA A 129 16.81 -8.72 1.80
N GLY A 130 16.99 -7.42 1.58
CA GLY A 130 17.82 -6.88 0.51
C GLY A 130 17.22 -5.63 -0.13
N GLU A 131 18.05 -4.96 -0.93
CA GLU A 131 17.67 -3.79 -1.71
C GLU A 131 18.26 -3.92 -3.11
N GLU A 132 17.50 -3.49 -4.11
CA GLU A 132 17.93 -3.42 -5.49
C GLU A 132 17.58 -2.05 -6.06
N GLN A 133 18.56 -1.43 -6.70
CA GLN A 133 18.37 -0.14 -7.34
C GLN A 133 18.10 -0.34 -8.84
N GLY A 134 16.93 0.08 -9.29
CA GLY A 134 16.57 0.19 -10.70
C GLY A 134 16.99 1.52 -11.31
N GLN A 135 16.52 1.81 -12.53
CA GLN A 135 16.84 3.05 -13.23
C GLN A 135 16.19 4.29 -12.59
N ASP A 136 14.93 4.15 -12.17
CA ASP A 136 14.10 5.22 -11.62
C ASP A 136 13.42 4.82 -10.31
N ARG A 137 13.63 3.60 -9.84
CA ARG A 137 13.01 3.05 -8.63
C ARG A 137 14.01 2.31 -7.75
N VAL A 138 13.70 2.22 -6.46
CA VAL A 138 14.40 1.36 -5.49
C VAL A 138 13.42 0.29 -5.03
N TYR A 139 13.85 -0.97 -5.10
CA TYR A 139 13.10 -2.12 -4.66
C TYR A 139 13.67 -2.59 -3.32
N LYS A 140 12.95 -2.39 -2.24
CA LYS A 140 13.33 -2.83 -0.90
C LYS A 140 12.54 -4.06 -0.52
N ARG A 141 13.24 -5.14 -0.17
CA ARG A 141 12.67 -6.44 0.16
C ARG A 141 12.73 -6.67 1.65
N TYR A 142 11.64 -7.18 2.18
CA TYR A 142 11.43 -7.44 3.59
C TYR A 142 10.81 -8.82 3.80
N THR A 143 11.07 -9.40 4.96
CA THR A 143 10.34 -10.57 5.46
C THR A 143 9.66 -10.22 6.77
N ALA A 144 8.45 -10.71 6.98
CA ALA A 144 7.72 -10.55 8.23
C ALA A 144 7.02 -11.86 8.60
N SER A 145 6.85 -12.11 9.91
CA SER A 145 6.00 -13.20 10.40
C SER A 145 4.75 -12.61 11.01
N ILE A 146 3.61 -12.83 10.35
CA ILE A 146 2.31 -12.27 10.73
C ILE A 146 1.37 -13.44 11.00
N ASN A 147 0.87 -13.55 12.23
CA ASN A 147 -0.02 -14.63 12.64
C ASN A 147 0.52 -16.04 12.33
N GLY A 148 1.85 -16.22 12.42
CA GLY A 148 2.53 -17.50 12.12
C GLY A 148 2.79 -17.75 10.63
N ARG A 149 2.33 -16.88 9.73
CA ARG A 149 2.61 -16.92 8.29
C ARG A 149 3.87 -16.11 7.97
N SER A 150 4.74 -16.66 7.13
CA SER A 150 5.88 -15.91 6.58
C SER A 150 5.41 -15.14 5.35
N GLU A 151 5.62 -13.84 5.32
CA GLU A 151 5.32 -12.97 4.18
C GLU A 151 6.58 -12.33 3.63
N ALA A 152 6.69 -12.32 2.30
CA ALA A 152 7.65 -11.51 1.58
C ALA A 152 6.98 -10.18 1.21
N ILE A 153 7.56 -9.08 1.66
CA ILE A 153 7.04 -7.74 1.41
C ILE A 153 8.03 -6.99 0.53
N THR A 154 7.56 -6.35 -0.55
CA THR A 154 8.39 -5.50 -1.40
C THR A 154 7.83 -4.09 -1.45
N LEU A 155 8.67 -3.10 -1.14
CA LEU A 155 8.41 -1.69 -1.39
C LEU A 155 9.15 -1.24 -2.64
N THR A 156 8.42 -0.75 -3.63
CA THR A 156 8.97 -0.12 -4.82
C THR A 156 8.80 1.38 -4.72
N LEU A 157 9.89 2.06 -4.39
CA LEU A 157 9.95 3.49 -4.11
C LEU A 157 10.48 4.24 -5.33
N PRO A 158 10.03 5.49 -5.58
CA PRO A 158 10.67 6.35 -6.56
C PRO A 158 12.09 6.69 -6.12
N LEU A 159 13.05 6.65 -7.05
CA LEU A 159 14.44 7.02 -6.79
C LEU A 159 14.59 8.53 -6.59
N TYR A 160 13.76 9.33 -7.27
CA TYR A 160 13.72 10.79 -7.19
C TYR A 160 12.29 11.24 -6.93
N ALA A 161 11.97 11.61 -5.69
CA ALA A 161 10.64 12.07 -5.32
C ALA A 161 10.31 13.42 -6.00
N LYS A 162 9.26 13.42 -6.83
CA LYS A 162 8.73 14.57 -7.58
C LYS A 162 7.36 15.02 -7.07
N GLY A 163 6.90 14.50 -5.93
CA GLY A 163 5.65 14.91 -5.29
C GLY A 163 4.37 14.33 -5.90
N SER A 164 4.46 13.60 -7.02
CA SER A 164 3.37 12.85 -7.65
C SER A 164 3.69 11.37 -7.83
N ASP A 165 4.80 10.91 -7.25
CA ASP A 165 5.28 9.54 -7.46
C ASP A 165 4.53 8.57 -6.56
N GLN A 166 4.26 7.38 -7.11
CA GLN A 166 3.53 6.34 -6.41
C GLN A 166 4.50 5.43 -5.66
N ILE A 167 4.19 5.15 -4.40
CA ILE A 167 4.74 4.00 -3.68
C ILE A 167 3.95 2.78 -4.12
N ILE A 168 4.65 1.68 -4.44
CA ILE A 168 4.01 0.38 -4.63
C ILE A 168 4.44 -0.50 -3.46
N ALA A 169 3.49 -1.02 -2.71
CA ALA A 169 3.73 -1.94 -1.60
C ALA A 169 3.04 -3.26 -1.90
N SER A 170 3.80 -4.35 -1.86
CA SER A 170 3.30 -5.69 -2.18
C SER A 170 3.61 -6.66 -1.05
N ALA A 171 2.69 -7.58 -0.79
CA ALA A 171 2.88 -8.72 0.07
C ALA A 171 2.63 -10.00 -0.74
N VAL A 172 3.49 -10.98 -0.58
CA VAL A 172 3.40 -12.29 -1.23
C VAL A 172 3.57 -13.36 -0.17
N ALA A 173 2.66 -14.33 -0.17
CA ALA A 173 2.70 -15.44 0.76
C ALA A 173 2.14 -16.73 0.14
N GLU A 174 2.56 -17.86 0.68
CA GLU A 174 1.90 -19.14 0.40
C GLU A 174 0.49 -19.11 0.99
N GLN A 175 -0.51 -19.50 0.18
CA GLN A 175 -1.90 -19.55 0.60
C GLN A 175 -2.02 -20.51 1.80
N GLN A 176 -2.60 -20.01 2.89
CA GLN A 176 -2.96 -20.85 4.02
C GLN A 176 -4.38 -21.35 3.79
N ILE A 177 -4.59 -22.66 3.72
CA ILE A 177 -5.93 -23.22 3.70
C ILE A 177 -6.50 -23.03 5.11
N GLU A 178 -7.50 -22.17 5.26
CA GLU A 178 -8.27 -22.09 6.50
C GLU A 178 -8.97 -23.45 6.71
N HIS A 179 -8.71 -24.09 7.85
CA HIS A 179 -9.33 -25.35 8.27
C HIS A 179 -10.63 -25.11 9.05
#